data_AF-A0A7Y6PPM0-F1
#
_entry.id   AF-A0A7Y6PPM0-F1
#
_cell.length_a   1.000
_cell.length_b   1.000
_cell.length_c   1.000
_cell.angle_alpha   90.00
_cell.angle_beta   90.00
_cell.angle_gamma   90.00
#
_symmetry.space_group_name_H-M   'P 1'
#
loop_
_entity.id
_entity.type
_entity.pdbx_description
1 polymer ?
#
loop_
_entity_poly.entity_id
_entity_poly.type
_entity_poly.pdbx_seq_one_letter_code
_entity_poly.pdbx_strand_id
1 'polypeptide(L)'
;MTAVGFYLRVVVGTAVAYCFYLTRGFGSLGETFVMSLCAVLAGHGVALGARKLAGPTPTTKTLAAIAVVVTALSGAAVFVALDHAWPRAPLRYVRVDEVMAAPDRFVGSEIKLHGYLEIGSMRMRGAGDERTFTLVEHKQSIAVRMSGPVPDTLRDRAEVVARGTLRREGGSLVLVASEVMAKCPSTYNTADGPKPAAQFR
;
A
#
# COMPACT_ATOMS: atom_id res chain seq x y z
N MET A 1 -39.52 11.64 -0.31
CA MET A 1 -38.62 10.64 0.32
C MET A 1 -38.82 10.73 1.83
N THR A 2 -39.01 9.62 2.55
CA THR A 2 -39.12 9.67 4.02
C THR A 2 -37.73 9.86 4.63
N ALA A 3 -37.62 10.66 5.69
CA ALA A 3 -36.34 10.95 6.38
C ALA A 3 -35.59 9.65 6.76
N VAL A 4 -36.34 8.63 7.18
CA VAL A 4 -35.82 7.29 7.52
C VAL A 4 -35.11 6.62 6.34
N GLY A 5 -35.67 6.71 5.13
CA GLY A 5 -35.07 6.13 3.93
C GLY A 5 -33.86 6.92 3.43
N PHE A 6 -33.74 8.20 3.75
CA PHE A 6 -32.54 8.98 3.48
C PHE A 6 -31.42 8.60 4.45
N TYR A 7 -31.72 8.58 5.75
CA TYR A 7 -30.78 8.18 6.80
C TYR A 7 -30.21 6.76 6.58
N LEU A 8 -31.06 5.80 6.22
CA LEU A 8 -30.62 4.43 5.97
C LEU A 8 -29.62 4.33 4.81
N ARG A 9 -29.82 5.09 3.73
CA ARG A 9 -28.87 5.15 2.59
C ARG A 9 -27.53 5.71 3.02
N VAL A 10 -27.55 6.82 3.76
CA VAL A 10 -26.35 7.52 4.22
C VAL A 10 -25.56 6.63 5.18
N VAL A 11 -26.20 6.04 6.18
CA VAL A 11 -25.51 5.21 7.19
C VAL A 11 -24.89 3.97 6.55
N VAL A 12 -25.61 3.25 5.69
CA VAL A 12 -25.10 2.04 5.03
C VAL A 12 -23.96 2.38 4.07
N GLY A 13 -24.12 3.40 3.22
CA GLY A 13 -23.06 3.81 2.31
C GLY A 13 -21.81 4.30 3.05
N THR A 14 -21.98 5.06 4.13
CA THR A 14 -20.86 5.57 4.91
C THR A 14 -20.14 4.45 5.67
N ALA A 15 -20.86 3.46 6.21
CA ALA A 15 -20.25 2.32 6.89
C ALA A 15 -19.42 1.45 5.94
N VAL A 16 -19.92 1.20 4.73
CA VAL A 16 -19.19 0.44 3.69
C VAL A 16 -17.93 1.20 3.25
N ALA A 17 -18.05 2.51 2.99
CA ALA A 17 -16.90 3.33 2.62
C ALA A 17 -15.86 3.40 3.75
N TYR A 18 -16.29 3.59 5.00
CA TYR A 18 -15.40 3.72 6.14
C TYR A 18 -14.61 2.43 6.42
N CYS A 19 -15.26 1.27 6.35
CA CYS A 19 -14.59 -0.03 6.52
C CYS A 19 -13.51 -0.28 5.44
N PHE A 20 -13.79 0.13 4.20
CA PHE A 20 -12.82 0.07 3.11
C PHE A 20 -11.61 0.98 3.34
N TYR A 21 -11.84 2.25 3.72
CA TYR A 21 -10.74 3.19 3.95
C TYR A 21 -9.84 2.78 5.11
N LEU A 22 -10.40 2.18 6.17
CA LEU A 22 -9.61 1.67 7.28
C LEU A 22 -8.72 0.49 6.90
N THR A 23 -9.11 -0.32 5.91
CA THR A 23 -8.38 -1.54 5.52
C THR A 23 -7.37 -1.31 4.40
N ARG A 24 -7.65 -0.42 3.45
CA ARG A 24 -6.77 -0.15 2.29
C ARG A 24 -6.04 1.19 2.32
N GLY A 25 -6.42 2.11 3.19
CA GLY A 25 -5.97 3.50 3.12
C GLY A 25 -6.54 4.22 1.88
N PHE A 26 -6.06 5.43 1.61
CA PHE A 26 -6.47 6.18 0.42
C PHE A 26 -5.75 5.62 -0.81
N GLY A 27 -6.45 4.81 -1.60
CA GLY A 27 -5.99 4.30 -2.90
C GLY A 27 -5.93 5.38 -3.99
N SER A 28 -5.85 4.97 -5.25
CA SER A 28 -5.91 5.91 -6.37
C SER A 28 -7.28 6.58 -6.48
N LEU A 29 -7.34 7.78 -7.07
CA LEU A 29 -8.58 8.56 -7.21
C LEU A 29 -9.72 7.78 -7.90
N GLY A 30 -9.35 6.90 -8.85
CA GLY A 30 -10.29 6.02 -9.54
C GLY A 30 -10.86 4.91 -8.65
N GLU A 31 -10.05 4.34 -7.76
CA GLU A 31 -10.48 3.31 -6.81
C GLU A 31 -11.45 3.88 -5.77
N THR A 32 -11.13 5.06 -5.23
CA THR A 32 -12.02 5.85 -4.36
C THR A 32 -13.36 6.15 -5.02
N PHE A 33 -13.35 6.55 -6.30
CA PHE A 33 -14.57 6.87 -7.04
C PHE A 33 -15.48 5.65 -7.24
N VAL A 34 -14.92 4.53 -7.70
CA VAL A 34 -15.66 3.28 -7.92
C VAL A 34 -16.25 2.77 -6.61
N MET A 35 -15.51 2.85 -5.50
CA MET A 35 -15.98 2.41 -4.20
C MET A 35 -17.07 3.31 -3.63
N SER A 36 -16.96 4.63 -3.80
CA SER A 36 -18.03 5.57 -3.41
C SER A 36 -19.32 5.28 -4.17
N LEU A 37 -19.22 4.99 -5.47
CA LEU A 37 -20.37 4.60 -6.29
C LEU A 37 -21.00 3.29 -5.79
N CYS A 38 -20.20 2.26 -5.52
CA CYS A 38 -20.68 0.98 -4.96
C CYS A 38 -21.39 1.16 -3.61
N ALA A 39 -20.84 1.99 -2.72
CA ALA A 39 -21.43 2.28 -1.42
C ALA A 39 -22.79 2.99 -1.54
N VAL A 40 -22.92 3.96 -2.46
CA VAL A 40 -24.18 4.64 -2.76
C VAL A 40 -25.21 3.67 -3.33
N LEU A 41 -24.81 2.80 -4.27
CA LEU A 41 -25.69 1.80 -4.87
C LEU A 41 -26.17 0.77 -3.83
N ALA A 42 -25.29 0.31 -2.93
CA ALA A 42 -25.64 -0.59 -1.84
C ALA A 42 -26.66 0.06 -0.88
N GLY A 43 -26.43 1.31 -0.47
CA GLY A 43 -27.38 2.07 0.35
C GLY A 43 -28.74 2.23 -0.33
N HIS A 44 -28.75 2.51 -1.63
CA HIS A 44 -29.97 2.60 -2.43
C HIS A 44 -30.71 1.26 -2.54
N GLY A 45 -29.99 0.16 -2.78
CA GLY A 45 -30.55 -1.18 -2.85
C GLY A 45 -31.24 -1.60 -1.55
N VAL A 46 -30.57 -1.38 -0.42
CA VAL A 46 -31.11 -1.63 0.93
C VAL A 46 -32.37 -0.80 1.18
N ALA A 47 -32.35 0.49 0.84
CA ALA A 47 -33.50 1.37 1.04
C ALA A 47 -34.69 1.01 0.13
N LEU A 48 -34.45 0.52 -1.09
CA LEU A 48 -35.51 0.06 -1.99
C LEU A 48 -36.09 -1.29 -1.53
N GLY A 49 -35.24 -2.21 -1.08
CA GLY A 49 -35.64 -3.49 -0.50
C GLY A 49 -36.51 -3.32 0.74
N ALA A 50 -36.07 -2.46 1.68
CA ALA A 50 -36.84 -2.13 2.89
C ALA A 50 -38.22 -1.53 2.57
N ARG A 51 -38.35 -0.75 1.49
CA ARG A 51 -39.64 -0.18 1.05
C ARG A 51 -40.56 -1.22 0.41
N LYS A 52 -40.03 -2.17 -0.34
CA LYS A 52 -40.81 -3.28 -0.93
C LYS A 52 -41.29 -4.28 0.12
N LEU A 53 -40.53 -4.47 1.19
CA LEU A 53 -40.82 -5.44 2.26
C LEU A 53 -41.65 -4.86 3.42
N ALA A 54 -41.95 -3.55 3.38
CA ALA A 54 -42.76 -2.87 4.40
C ALA A 54 -44.25 -3.24 4.27
N GLY A 55 -44.62 -4.43 4.75
CA GLY A 55 -45.99 -4.77 5.10
C GLY A 55 -46.44 -4.13 6.43
N PRO A 56 -47.75 -4.01 6.70
CA PRO A 56 -48.28 -3.31 7.87
C PRO A 56 -48.03 -4.03 9.21
N THR A 57 -47.63 -5.32 9.20
CA THR A 57 -47.48 -6.14 10.41
C THR A 57 -46.03 -6.16 10.93
N PRO A 58 -45.81 -6.36 12.24
CA PRO A 58 -44.46 -6.35 12.84
C PRO A 58 -43.54 -7.45 12.28
N THR A 59 -44.09 -8.60 11.88
CA THR A 59 -43.34 -9.75 11.34
C THR A 59 -42.67 -9.44 9.99
N THR A 60 -43.32 -8.67 9.13
CA THR A 60 -42.73 -8.23 7.84
C THR A 60 -41.57 -7.25 8.03
N LYS A 61 -41.57 -6.46 9.11
CA LYS A 61 -40.47 -5.53 9.43
C LYS A 61 -39.22 -6.28 9.89
N THR A 62 -39.38 -7.34 10.70
CA THR A 62 -38.27 -8.18 11.16
C THR A 62 -37.63 -8.95 10.00
N LEU A 63 -38.44 -9.53 9.10
CA LEU A 63 -37.94 -10.20 7.90
C LEU A 63 -37.21 -9.24 6.95
N ALA A 64 -37.70 -8.02 6.79
CA ALA A 64 -37.01 -6.98 6.02
C ALA A 64 -35.65 -6.62 6.61
N ALA A 65 -35.57 -6.46 7.94
CA ALA A 65 -34.31 -6.17 8.63
C ALA A 65 -33.30 -7.33 8.49
N ILE A 66 -33.76 -8.57 8.65
CA ILE A 66 -32.92 -9.77 8.47
C ILE A 66 -32.40 -9.84 7.03
N ALA A 67 -33.25 -9.64 6.03
CA ALA A 67 -32.84 -9.66 4.63
C ALA A 67 -31.77 -8.59 4.31
N VAL A 68 -31.91 -7.39 4.88
CA VAL A 68 -30.91 -6.31 4.73
C VAL A 68 -29.58 -6.70 5.37
N VAL A 69 -29.59 -7.24 6.59
CA VAL A 69 -28.37 -7.67 7.28
C VAL A 69 -27.67 -8.80 6.52
N VAL A 70 -28.41 -9.81 6.08
CA VAL A 70 -27.87 -10.93 5.29
C VAL A 70 -27.26 -10.45 3.97
N THR A 71 -27.91 -9.51 3.29
CA THR A 71 -27.38 -8.94 2.04
C THR A 71 -26.10 -8.12 2.28
N ALA A 72 -26.04 -7.36 3.38
CA ALA A 72 -24.84 -6.61 3.74
C ALA A 72 -23.66 -7.55 4.11
N LEU A 73 -23.92 -8.59 4.89
CA LEU A 73 -22.90 -9.57 5.30
C LEU A 73 -22.38 -10.38 4.11
N SER A 74 -23.26 -10.84 3.23
CA SER A 74 -22.87 -11.55 2.00
C SER A 74 -22.09 -10.65 1.05
N GLY A 75 -22.49 -9.39 0.87
CA GLY A 75 -21.74 -8.40 0.11
C GLY A 75 -20.33 -8.16 0.67
N ALA A 76 -20.20 -8.05 1.99
CA ALA A 76 -18.90 -7.91 2.66
C ALA A 76 -18.01 -9.16 2.47
N ALA A 77 -18.58 -10.35 2.59
CA ALA A 77 -17.85 -11.61 2.39
C ALA A 77 -17.34 -11.75 0.94
N VAL A 78 -18.17 -11.42 -0.05
CA VAL A 78 -17.78 -11.41 -1.47
C VAL A 78 -16.70 -10.36 -1.72
N PHE A 79 -16.82 -9.17 -1.14
CA PHE A 79 -15.80 -8.13 -1.27
C PHE A 79 -14.43 -8.59 -0.73
N VAL A 80 -14.39 -9.20 0.46
CA VAL A 80 -13.16 -9.75 1.06
C VAL A 80 -12.59 -10.87 0.18
N ALA A 81 -13.43 -11.76 -0.34
CA ALA A 81 -12.98 -12.83 -1.24
C ALA A 81 -12.37 -12.27 -2.53
N LEU A 82 -12.97 -11.24 -3.12
CA LEU A 82 -12.46 -10.59 -4.34
C LEU A 82 -11.19 -9.75 -4.07
N ASP A 83 -11.06 -9.13 -2.89
CA ASP A 83 -9.83 -8.43 -2.46
C ASP A 83 -8.63 -9.36 -2.43
N HIS A 84 -8.79 -10.55 -1.86
CA HIS A 84 -7.74 -11.56 -1.79
C HIS A 84 -7.49 -12.27 -3.13
N ALA A 85 -8.50 -12.32 -4.01
CA ALA A 85 -8.39 -12.98 -5.31
C ALA A 85 -7.68 -12.15 -6.38
N TRP A 86 -7.57 -10.83 -6.22
CA TRP A 86 -6.83 -10.00 -7.17
C TRP A 86 -5.32 -10.15 -6.95
N PRO A 87 -4.58 -10.78 -7.88
CA PRO A 87 -3.14 -10.91 -7.72
C PRO A 87 -2.51 -9.52 -7.84
N ARG A 88 -1.92 -9.03 -6.74
CA ARG A 88 -0.96 -7.93 -6.83
C ARG A 88 0.15 -8.41 -7.76
N ALA A 89 0.47 -7.63 -8.80
CA ALA A 89 1.55 -8.00 -9.70
C ALA A 89 2.81 -8.33 -8.87
N PRO A 90 3.49 -9.46 -9.13
CA PRO A 90 4.63 -9.85 -8.33
C PRO A 90 5.67 -8.72 -8.34
N LEU A 91 6.00 -8.24 -7.14
CA LEU A 91 6.98 -7.17 -6.98
C LEU A 91 8.30 -7.61 -7.58
N ARG A 92 8.77 -6.87 -8.59
CA ARG A 92 9.97 -7.23 -9.32
C ARG A 92 11.20 -6.93 -8.46
N TYR A 93 12.04 -7.94 -8.29
CA TYR A 93 13.34 -7.81 -7.64
C TYR A 93 14.35 -7.29 -8.67
N VAL A 94 14.92 -6.12 -8.41
CA VAL A 94 15.83 -5.41 -9.32
C VAL A 94 16.98 -4.82 -8.53
N ARG A 95 18.13 -4.67 -9.18
CA ARG A 95 19.35 -4.11 -8.61
C ARG A 95 19.51 -2.64 -8.97
N VAL A 96 20.38 -1.92 -8.27
CA VAL A 96 20.61 -0.48 -8.52
C VAL A 96 21.16 -0.22 -9.92
N ASP A 97 22.07 -1.06 -10.39
CA ASP A 97 22.65 -0.97 -11.73
C ASP A 97 21.63 -1.25 -12.84
N GLU A 98 20.75 -2.24 -12.66
CA GLU A 98 19.66 -2.55 -13.62
C GLU A 98 18.69 -1.37 -13.74
N VAL A 99 18.31 -0.76 -12.61
CA VAL A 99 17.41 0.40 -12.62
C VAL A 99 18.08 1.60 -13.27
N MET A 100 19.36 1.85 -13.01
CA MET A 100 20.08 2.98 -13.60
C MET A 100 20.39 2.79 -15.09
N ALA A 101 20.49 1.54 -15.58
CA ALA A 101 20.65 1.25 -17.00
C ALA A 101 19.38 1.53 -17.82
N ALA A 102 18.20 1.36 -17.23
CA ALA A 102 16.91 1.56 -17.91
C ALA A 102 15.83 2.17 -16.99
N PRO A 103 16.01 3.41 -16.51
CA PRO A 103 15.16 3.97 -15.45
C PRO A 103 13.71 4.13 -15.85
N ASP A 104 13.45 4.49 -17.11
CA ASP A 104 12.08 4.75 -17.60
C ASP A 104 11.20 3.50 -17.61
N ARG A 105 11.81 2.29 -17.54
CA ARG A 105 11.07 1.02 -17.40
C ARG A 105 10.48 0.84 -16.00
N PHE A 106 11.04 1.50 -14.99
CA PHE A 106 10.74 1.28 -13.58
C PHE A 106 10.06 2.48 -12.92
N VAL A 107 10.16 3.68 -13.50
CA VAL A 107 9.48 4.88 -13.00
C VAL A 107 7.96 4.64 -12.93
N GLY A 108 7.37 4.99 -11.79
CA GLY A 108 5.94 4.81 -11.51
C GLY A 108 5.54 3.39 -11.10
N SER A 109 6.44 2.41 -11.18
CA SER A 109 6.20 1.04 -10.73
C SER A 109 6.69 0.81 -9.30
N GLU A 110 6.01 -0.07 -8.58
CA GLU A 110 6.47 -0.57 -7.29
C GLU A 110 7.50 -1.70 -7.51
N ILE A 111 8.69 -1.56 -6.93
CA ILE A 111 9.82 -2.47 -7.12
C ILE A 111 10.46 -2.85 -5.77
N LYS A 112 11.15 -3.98 -5.73
CA LYS A 112 12.09 -4.36 -4.67
C LYS A 112 13.50 -4.07 -5.16
N LEU A 113 14.04 -2.94 -4.76
CA LEU A 113 15.39 -2.49 -5.10
C LEU A 113 16.40 -3.09 -4.14
N HIS A 114 17.33 -3.88 -4.67
CA HIS A 114 18.49 -4.39 -3.96
C HIS A 114 19.70 -3.47 -4.17
N GLY A 115 20.47 -3.24 -3.12
CA GLY A 115 21.72 -2.49 -3.17
C GLY A 115 22.42 -2.46 -1.81
N TYR A 116 23.53 -1.72 -1.74
CA TYR A 116 24.29 -1.56 -0.50
C TYR A 116 24.16 -0.15 0.03
N LEU A 117 24.06 0.01 1.36
CA LEU A 117 23.98 1.34 1.96
C LEU A 117 25.32 2.09 1.83
N GLU A 118 25.30 3.25 1.18
CA GLU A 118 26.48 4.11 1.07
C GLU A 118 26.85 4.69 2.45
N ILE A 119 28.15 4.65 2.75
CA ILE A 119 28.71 5.06 4.05
C ILE A 119 28.39 6.53 4.33
N GLY A 120 27.74 6.81 5.47
CA GLY A 120 27.43 8.19 5.89
C GLY A 120 26.36 8.90 5.03
N SER A 121 25.66 8.17 4.15
CA SER A 121 24.59 8.70 3.31
C SER A 121 23.27 8.89 4.06
N MET A 122 23.09 8.21 5.21
CA MET A 122 21.87 8.30 5.99
C MET A 122 21.71 9.68 6.63
N ARG A 123 20.63 10.38 6.26
CA ARG A 123 20.26 11.71 6.75
C ARG A 123 18.81 11.70 7.22
N MET A 124 18.56 12.39 8.32
CA MET A 124 17.21 12.69 8.79
C MET A 124 16.72 13.96 8.08
N ARG A 125 15.49 13.93 7.57
CA ARG A 125 14.90 15.07 6.86
C ARG A 125 13.92 15.81 7.77
N GLY A 126 14.30 17.01 8.20
CA GLY A 126 13.45 17.88 9.01
C GLY A 126 13.20 17.35 10.43
N ALA A 127 12.08 17.75 11.03
CA ALA A 127 11.65 17.35 12.37
C ALA A 127 10.77 16.08 12.38
N GLY A 128 10.60 15.41 11.24
CA GLY A 128 9.76 14.22 11.09
C GLY A 128 10.55 12.91 11.06
N ASP A 129 9.84 11.78 10.96
CA ASP A 129 10.40 10.42 10.87
C ASP A 129 10.76 10.01 9.42
N GLU A 130 11.14 11.00 8.61
CA GLU A 130 11.55 10.78 7.22
C GLU A 130 13.08 10.70 7.15
N ARG A 131 13.59 9.63 6.54
CA ARG A 131 15.03 9.43 6.35
C ARG A 131 15.35 9.25 4.88
N THR A 132 16.48 9.81 4.47
CA THR A 132 17.03 9.66 3.13
C THR A 132 18.40 9.02 3.21
N PHE A 133 18.67 8.08 2.33
CA PHE A 133 19.97 7.43 2.20
C PHE A 133 20.21 7.01 0.75
N THR A 134 21.43 6.63 0.42
CA THR A 134 21.80 6.23 -0.93
C THR A 134 22.09 4.74 -0.97
N LEU A 135 21.50 4.03 -1.94
CA LEU A 135 21.90 2.67 -2.27
C LEU A 135 22.86 2.69 -3.45
N VAL A 136 23.92 1.90 -3.36
CA VAL A 136 24.99 1.81 -4.37
C VAL A 136 25.20 0.37 -4.83
N GLU A 137 25.50 0.21 -6.12
CA GLU A 137 25.90 -1.06 -6.74
C GLU A 137 26.64 -0.78 -8.06
N HIS A 138 27.75 -1.46 -8.33
CA HIS A 138 28.53 -1.34 -9.60
C HIS A 138 28.71 0.11 -10.10
N LYS A 139 29.17 1.03 -9.23
CA LYS A 139 29.38 2.47 -9.52
C LYS A 139 28.11 3.29 -9.78
N GLN A 140 26.93 2.68 -9.70
CA GLN A 140 25.64 3.34 -9.81
C GLN A 140 25.08 3.61 -8.43
N SER A 141 24.27 4.66 -8.32
CA SER A 141 23.65 5.06 -7.06
C SER A 141 22.22 5.54 -7.27
N ILE A 142 21.35 5.24 -6.30
CA ILE A 142 19.96 5.68 -6.27
C ILE A 142 19.65 6.23 -4.87
N ALA A 143 19.06 7.43 -4.83
CA ALA A 143 18.55 8.01 -3.59
C ALA A 143 17.27 7.28 -3.17
N VAL A 144 17.20 6.90 -1.90
CA VAL A 144 16.03 6.28 -1.27
C VAL A 144 15.51 7.20 -0.19
N ARG A 145 14.20 7.42 -0.19
CA ARG A 145 13.47 8.16 0.83
C ARG A 145 12.47 7.24 1.49
N MET A 146 12.58 7.09 2.81
CA MET A 146 11.70 6.25 3.61
C MET A 146 10.99 7.10 4.66
N SER A 147 9.78 6.68 5.02
CA SER A 147 9.04 7.22 6.16
C SER A 147 8.70 6.09 7.13
N GLY A 148 8.97 6.27 8.41
CA GLY A 148 8.62 5.32 9.47
C GLY A 148 9.83 4.65 10.14
N PRO A 149 9.58 3.58 10.93
CA PRO A 149 10.58 2.99 11.80
C PRO A 149 11.72 2.39 10.99
N VAL A 150 12.93 2.89 11.24
CA VAL A 150 14.13 2.43 10.57
C VAL A 150 14.69 1.21 11.30
N PRO A 151 14.95 0.09 10.61
CA PRO A 151 15.52 -1.08 11.25
C PRO A 151 16.90 -0.78 11.86
N ASP A 152 17.17 -1.29 13.07
CA ASP A 152 18.48 -1.17 13.74
C ASP A 152 19.63 -1.85 12.96
N THR A 153 19.28 -2.70 12.01
CA THR A 153 20.19 -3.44 11.13
C THR A 153 20.64 -2.60 9.92
N LEU A 154 19.99 -1.46 9.66
CA LEU A 154 20.34 -0.53 8.58
C LEU A 154 21.58 0.28 8.97
N ARG A 155 22.75 -0.31 8.72
CA ARG A 155 24.07 0.27 8.99
C ARG A 155 24.85 0.47 7.71
N ASP A 156 25.88 1.30 7.77
CA ASP A 156 26.78 1.52 6.63
C ASP A 156 27.30 0.18 6.08
N ARG A 157 27.30 0.05 4.74
CA ARG A 157 27.67 -1.18 4.01
C ARG A 157 26.75 -2.39 4.24
N ALA A 158 25.61 -2.22 4.91
CA ALA A 158 24.62 -3.27 4.98
C ALA A 158 24.06 -3.57 3.58
N GLU A 159 23.73 -4.84 3.35
CA GLU A 159 22.93 -5.27 2.21
C GLU A 159 21.47 -4.91 2.49
N VAL A 160 20.85 -4.16 1.58
CA VAL A 160 19.54 -3.58 1.76
C VAL A 160 18.62 -3.95 0.60
N VAL A 161 17.39 -4.34 0.94
CA VAL A 161 16.28 -4.45 0.00
C VAL A 161 15.24 -3.41 0.38
N ALA A 162 15.05 -2.42 -0.48
CA ALA A 162 14.06 -1.37 -0.33
C ALA A 162 12.87 -1.63 -1.26
N ARG A 163 11.68 -1.76 -0.68
CA ARG A 163 10.42 -1.87 -1.42
C ARG A 163 9.80 -0.48 -1.54
N GLY A 164 9.54 -0.03 -2.75
CA GLY A 164 9.01 1.31 -2.98
C GLY A 164 8.63 1.60 -4.42
N THR A 165 8.12 2.82 -4.63
CA THR A 165 7.83 3.34 -5.98
C THR A 165 8.96 4.22 -6.45
N LEU A 166 9.48 3.95 -7.65
CA LEU A 166 10.51 4.80 -8.25
C LEU A 166 9.88 6.06 -8.82
N ARG A 167 10.36 7.23 -8.42
CA ARG A 167 9.87 8.54 -8.87
C ARG A 167 11.00 9.38 -9.45
N ARG A 168 10.63 10.28 -10.35
CA ARG A 168 11.52 11.31 -10.86
C ARG A 168 11.18 12.62 -10.15
N GLU A 169 12.10 13.12 -9.33
CA GLU A 169 11.94 14.36 -8.56
C GLU A 169 13.09 15.30 -8.88
N GLY A 170 12.79 16.51 -9.37
CA GLY A 170 13.81 17.52 -9.64
C GLY A 170 14.88 17.10 -10.66
N GLY A 171 14.56 16.19 -11.58
CA GLY A 171 15.50 15.62 -12.55
C GLY A 171 16.24 14.36 -12.07
N SER A 172 16.21 14.06 -10.77
CA SER A 172 16.86 12.89 -10.17
C SER A 172 15.89 11.74 -9.92
N LEU A 173 16.41 10.52 -9.90
CA LEU A 173 15.65 9.32 -9.52
C LEU A 173 15.66 9.15 -8.01
N VAL A 174 14.48 9.03 -7.42
CA VAL A 174 14.28 8.81 -5.99
C VAL A 174 13.32 7.64 -5.81
N LEU A 175 13.76 6.61 -5.08
CA LEU A 175 12.88 5.54 -4.62
C LEU A 175 12.16 6.00 -3.36
N VAL A 176 10.83 6.13 -3.42
CA VAL A 176 10.00 6.36 -2.23
C VAL A 176 9.67 4.99 -1.63
N ALA A 177 10.42 4.61 -0.60
CA ALA A 177 10.34 3.31 0.05
C ALA A 177 9.28 3.28 1.15
N SER A 178 8.39 2.29 1.06
CA SER A 178 7.39 1.99 2.10
C SER A 178 7.91 0.98 3.13
N GLU A 179 8.88 0.15 2.74
CA GLU A 179 9.45 -0.90 3.57
C GLU A 179 10.92 -1.08 3.20
N VAL A 180 11.77 -1.21 4.21
CA VAL A 180 13.20 -1.46 4.02
C VAL A 180 13.64 -2.57 4.92
N MET A 181 14.30 -3.54 4.31
CA MET A 181 14.87 -4.69 4.98
C MET A 181 16.38 -4.62 4.81
N ALA A 182 17.09 -4.49 5.92
CA ALA A 182 18.54 -4.62 5.93
C ALA A 182 18.92 -5.97 6.52
N LYS A 183 19.76 -6.70 5.80
CA LYS A 183 20.31 -7.96 6.29
C LYS A 183 21.33 -7.64 7.39
N CYS A 184 21.21 -8.31 8.55
CA CYS A 184 22.23 -8.21 9.59
C CYS A 184 23.59 -8.60 9.00
N PRO A 185 24.64 -7.78 9.17
CA PRO A 185 25.99 -8.25 8.95
C PRO A 185 26.32 -9.24 10.08
N SER A 186 25.94 -10.51 9.95
CA SER A 186 26.46 -11.54 10.84
C SER A 186 27.94 -11.68 10.52
N THR A 187 28.80 -11.28 11.45
CA THR A 187 30.17 -11.75 11.48
C THR A 187 30.15 -13.28 11.39
N TYR A 188 31.03 -13.85 10.56
CA TYR A 188 31.34 -15.28 10.27
C TYR A 188 30.99 -15.82 8.86
N ASN A 189 32.09 -15.98 8.11
CA ASN A 189 32.38 -16.95 7.04
C ASN A 189 31.89 -16.70 5.60
N THR A 190 32.71 -15.99 4.83
CA THR A 190 33.30 -16.61 3.62
C THR A 190 34.81 -16.36 3.71
N ALA A 191 35.64 -17.25 3.16
CA ALA A 191 37.11 -17.14 3.16
C ALA A 191 37.65 -15.87 2.45
N ASP A 192 36.75 -15.05 1.91
CA ASP A 192 37.02 -13.73 1.36
C ASP A 192 36.55 -12.69 2.38
N GLY A 193 37.48 -11.97 2.99
CA GLY A 193 37.19 -10.93 3.98
C GLY A 193 36.23 -9.82 3.50
N PRO A 194 36.00 -8.76 4.31
CA PRO A 194 35.15 -7.65 3.91
C PRO A 194 35.55 -7.14 2.53
N LYS A 195 34.64 -7.22 1.54
CA LYS A 195 34.94 -6.77 0.18
C LYS A 195 35.45 -5.32 0.27
N PRO A 196 36.67 -5.02 -0.19
CA PRO A 196 37.25 -3.70 -0.08
C PRO A 196 36.35 -2.66 -0.73
N ALA A 197 36.31 -1.45 -0.15
CA ALA A 197 35.55 -0.31 -0.67
C ALA A 197 35.84 0.03 -2.15
N ALA A 198 36.94 -0.48 -2.70
CA ALA A 198 37.31 -0.36 -4.11
C ALA A 198 36.44 -1.18 -5.08
N GLN A 199 35.71 -2.21 -4.61
CA GLN A 199 34.83 -3.01 -5.47
C GLN A 199 33.39 -2.46 -5.58
N PHE A 200 33.04 -1.48 -4.75
CA PHE A 200 31.73 -0.81 -4.78
C PHE A 200 31.76 0.52 -5.54
N ARG A 201 32.95 0.98 -5.94
CA ARG A 201 33.20 2.24 -6.65
C ARG A 201 33.51 2.01 -8.11
#